data_AF-A0A317Z7P3-F1
#
_entry.id   AF-A0A317Z7P3-F1
#
_cell.length_a   1.000
_cell.length_b   1.000
_cell.length_c   1.000
_cell.angle_alpha   90.00
_cell.angle_beta   90.00
_cell.angle_gamma   90.00
#
_symmetry.space_group_name_H-M   'P 1'
#
loop_
_entity.id
_entity.type
_entity.pdbx_description
1 polymer ?
#
loop_
_entity_poly.entity_id
_entity_poly.type
_entity_poly.pdbx_seq_one_letter_code
_entity_poly.pdbx_strand_id
1 'polypeptide(L)'
;SVAESLKHAGYQFMKDIEIRWIDSSEVNDDNAAEYLSDVDGILVPGGFGFRASEGKISAIKYAREQQIPFFGICLGMQLATVEYARHVVGLEGAHSAELD
;
A
#
# COMPACT_ATOMS: atom_id res chain seq x y z
N SER A 1 1.54 -9.24 15.51
CA SER A 1 2.42 -9.25 14.33
C SER A 1 2.31 -7.93 13.59
N VAL A 2 1.36 -7.70 12.67
CA VAL A 2 1.08 -6.34 12.14
C VAL A 2 -0.28 -5.83 12.63
N ALA A 3 -1.35 -6.61 12.41
CA ALA A 3 -2.70 -6.26 12.84
C ALA A 3 -2.79 -5.96 14.36
N GLU A 4 -2.22 -6.82 15.21
CA GLU A 4 -2.20 -6.59 16.66
C GLU A 4 -1.38 -5.34 17.05
N SER A 5 -0.32 -5.02 16.31
CA SER A 5 0.48 -3.82 16.57
C SER A 5 -0.32 -2.56 16.26
N LEU A 6 -1.13 -2.56 15.19
CA LEU A 6 -2.06 -1.48 14.88
C LEU A 6 -3.14 -1.32 15.95
N LYS A 7 -3.78 -2.42 16.37
CA LYS A 7 -4.76 -2.39 17.47
C LYS A 7 -4.17 -1.82 18.75
N HIS A 8 -2.97 -2.28 19.13
CA HIS A 8 -2.26 -1.80 20.30
C HIS A 8 -1.91 -0.31 20.21
N ALA A 9 -1.53 0.17 19.02
CA ALA A 9 -1.27 1.61 18.80
C ALA A 9 -2.54 2.46 19.01
N GLY A 10 -3.71 1.95 18.64
CA GLY A 10 -5.00 2.63 18.85
C GLY A 10 -5.31 2.94 20.32
N TYR A 11 -4.91 2.06 21.26
CA TYR A 11 -5.21 2.21 22.69
C TYR A 11 -4.67 3.51 23.29
N GLN A 12 -3.46 3.93 22.90
CA GLN A 12 -2.86 5.18 23.37
C GLN A 12 -3.69 6.41 22.96
N PHE A 13 -4.43 6.31 21.85
CA PHE A 13 -5.28 7.37 21.33
C PHE A 13 -6.77 7.18 21.65
N MET A 14 -7.12 6.17 22.46
CA MET A 14 -8.51 5.76 22.73
C MET A 14 -9.32 5.56 21.43
N LYS A 15 -8.67 4.97 20.42
CA LYS A 15 -9.29 4.63 19.13
C LYS A 15 -9.31 3.12 18.95
N ASP A 16 -10.42 2.65 18.38
CA ASP A 16 -10.51 1.29 17.86
C ASP A 16 -10.08 1.31 16.39
N ILE A 17 -9.11 0.47 16.03
CA ILE A 17 -8.58 0.40 14.66
C ILE A 17 -9.29 -0.73 13.93
N GLU A 18 -10.18 -0.37 13.01
CA GLU A 18 -10.82 -1.30 12.10
C GLU A 18 -9.91 -1.60 10.91
N ILE A 19 -9.58 -2.88 10.71
CA ILE A 19 -8.71 -3.31 9.61
C ILE A 19 -9.56 -3.89 8.49
N ARG A 20 -9.66 -3.16 7.37
CA ARG A 20 -10.18 -3.68 6.11
C ARG A 20 -9.10 -4.47 5.38
N TRP A 21 -9.31 -5.78 5.25
CA TRP A 21 -8.38 -6.65 4.52
C TRP A 21 -8.71 -6.59 3.03
N ILE A 22 -7.71 -6.26 2.22
CA ILE A 22 -7.85 -6.10 0.77
C ILE A 22 -6.84 -7.03 0.09
N ASP A 23 -7.31 -7.84 -0.86
CA ASP A 23 -6.43 -8.62 -1.71
C ASP A 23 -5.87 -7.74 -2.83
N SER A 24 -4.56 -7.54 -2.82
CA SER A 24 -3.88 -6.74 -3.83
C SER A 24 -3.97 -7.33 -5.24
N SER A 25 -4.32 -8.61 -5.43
CA SER A 25 -4.51 -9.15 -6.79
C SER A 25 -5.74 -8.56 -7.49
N GLU A 26 -6.70 -8.06 -6.72
CA GLU A 26 -7.96 -7.50 -7.23
C GLU A 26 -7.88 -5.98 -7.46
N VAL A 27 -6.79 -5.34 -7.03
CA VAL A 27 -6.61 -3.89 -7.11
C VAL A 27 -5.80 -3.51 -8.34
N ASN A 28 -6.25 -2.50 -9.07
CA ASN A 28 -5.55 -1.84 -10.16
C ASN A 28 -5.92 -0.34 -10.20
N ASP A 29 -5.28 0.42 -11.08
CA ASP A 29 -5.49 1.86 -11.21
C ASP A 29 -6.95 2.26 -11.51
N ASP A 30 -7.72 1.40 -12.21
CA ASP A 30 -9.09 1.71 -12.61
C ASP A 30 -10.10 1.48 -11.47
N ASN A 31 -9.83 0.52 -10.57
CA ASN A 31 -10.76 0.12 -9.51
C ASN A 31 -10.28 0.45 -8.09
N ALA A 32 -9.09 1.04 -7.91
CA ALA A 32 -8.52 1.34 -6.60
C ALA A 32 -9.50 2.09 -5.67
N ALA A 33 -10.28 3.02 -6.21
CA ALA A 33 -11.28 3.77 -5.45
C ALA A 33 -12.39 2.88 -4.85
N GLU A 34 -12.78 1.79 -5.51
CA GLU A 34 -13.82 0.86 -5.02
C GLU A 34 -13.38 0.15 -3.73
N TYR A 35 -12.06 -0.05 -3.58
CA TYR A 35 -11.46 -0.71 -2.43
C TYR A 35 -10.98 0.26 -1.34
N LEU A 36 -10.60 1.48 -1.71
CA LEU A 36 -9.79 2.38 -0.87
C LEU A 36 -10.43 3.75 -0.59
N SER A 37 -11.61 4.06 -1.16
CA SER A 37 -12.22 5.40 -0.98
C SER A 37 -12.77 5.68 0.42
N ASP A 38 -13.02 4.65 1.22
CA ASP A 38 -13.63 4.74 2.55
C ASP A 38 -12.65 4.48 3.70
N VAL A 39 -11.34 4.38 3.42
CA VAL A 39 -10.32 4.14 4.45
C VAL A 39 -9.60 5.42 4.83
N ASP A 40 -9.28 5.56 6.13
CA ASP A 40 -8.54 6.71 6.66
C ASP A 40 -7.01 6.60 6.49
N GLY A 41 -6.51 5.42 6.13
CA GLY A 41 -5.09 5.13 5.99
C GLY A 41 -4.82 3.81 5.29
N ILE A 42 -3.70 3.72 4.57
CA ILE A 42 -3.33 2.57 3.75
C ILE A 42 -2.00 2.00 4.26
N LEU A 43 -2.01 0.73 4.67
CA LEU A 43 -0.81 0.00 5.03
C LEU A 43 -0.54 -1.08 3.97
N VAL A 44 0.62 -1.01 3.31
CA VAL A 44 1.08 -2.08 2.41
C VAL A 44 2.15 -2.90 3.14
N PRO A 45 1.84 -4.15 3.54
CA PRO A 45 2.80 -4.97 4.27
C PRO A 45 3.84 -5.58 3.32
N GLY A 46 4.82 -6.25 3.92
CA GLY A 46 5.72 -7.14 3.19
C GLY A 46 4.95 -8.21 2.40
N GLY A 47 5.62 -8.82 1.42
CA GLY A 47 5.10 -9.95 0.67
C GLY A 47 6.26 -10.77 0.14
N PHE A 48 5.98 -12.01 -0.27
CA PHE A 48 6.96 -12.88 -0.89
C PHE A 48 6.59 -13.16 -2.34
N GLY A 49 7.54 -12.97 -3.24
CA GLY A 49 7.38 -13.19 -4.67
C GLY A 49 6.68 -12.04 -5.41
N PHE A 50 6.59 -12.19 -6.73
CA PHE A 50 6.11 -11.16 -7.65
C PHE A 50 4.59 -10.98 -7.69
N ARG A 51 3.82 -11.92 -7.13
CA ARG A 51 2.36 -11.91 -7.28
C ARG A 51 1.77 -10.68 -6.59
N ALA A 52 0.85 -10.02 -7.31
CA ALA A 52 0.10 -8.86 -6.85
C ALA A 52 0.96 -7.62 -6.48
N SER A 53 2.20 -7.52 -6.95
CA SER A 53 3.04 -6.32 -6.77
C SER A 53 2.42 -5.08 -7.45
N GLU A 54 1.87 -5.22 -8.66
CA GLU A 54 1.26 -4.11 -9.40
C GLU A 54 -0.01 -3.57 -8.73
N GLY A 55 -0.83 -4.43 -8.10
CA GLY A 55 -1.97 -3.95 -7.33
C GLY A 55 -1.58 -3.24 -6.05
N LYS A 56 -0.46 -3.64 -5.41
CA LYS A 56 0.15 -2.85 -4.33
C LYS A 56 0.64 -1.50 -4.81
N ILE A 57 1.30 -1.43 -5.98
CA ILE A 57 1.75 -0.17 -6.60
C ILE A 57 0.53 0.72 -6.88
N SER A 58 -0.55 0.16 -7.42
CA SER A 58 -1.82 0.88 -7.67
C SER A 58 -2.41 1.45 -6.39
N ALA A 59 -2.43 0.68 -5.30
CA ALA A 59 -2.88 1.14 -3.99
C ALA A 59 -1.99 2.26 -3.41
N ILE A 60 -0.66 2.18 -3.62
CA ILE A 60 0.28 3.23 -3.19
C ILE A 60 0.05 4.52 -3.99
N LYS A 61 -0.10 4.40 -5.31
CA LYS A 61 -0.41 5.53 -6.20
C LYS A 61 -1.70 6.21 -5.77
N TYR A 62 -2.75 5.43 -5.51
CA TYR A 62 -4.02 5.95 -4.99
C TYR A 62 -3.82 6.71 -3.68
N ALA A 63 -3.07 6.14 -2.72
CA ALA A 63 -2.78 6.80 -1.46
C ALA A 63 -2.07 8.17 -1.67
N ARG A 64 -1.06 8.22 -2.54
CA ARG A 64 -0.32 9.44 -2.87
C ARG A 64 -1.22 10.49 -3.51
N GLU A 65 -1.99 10.11 -4.53
CA GLU A 65 -2.82 11.03 -5.31
C GLU A 65 -4.01 11.58 -4.53
N GLN A 66 -4.58 10.76 -3.63
CA GLN A 66 -5.69 11.17 -2.76
C GLN A 66 -5.21 11.74 -1.40
N GLN A 67 -3.90 11.87 -1.20
CA GLN A 67 -3.28 12.36 0.05
C GLN A 67 -3.71 11.57 1.30
N ILE A 68 -3.92 10.26 1.15
CA ILE A 68 -4.26 9.35 2.25
C ILE A 68 -2.96 8.94 2.97
N PRO A 69 -2.91 8.97 4.32
CA PRO A 69 -1.77 8.48 5.09
C PRO A 69 -1.36 7.06 4.67
N PHE A 70 -0.09 6.90 4.31
CA PHE A 70 0.46 5.64 3.81
C PHE A 70 1.56 5.10 4.72
N PHE A 71 1.57 3.78 4.96
CA PHE A 71 2.64 3.08 5.67
C PHE A 71 3.08 1.79 4.94
N GLY A 72 4.28 1.83 4.35
CA GLY A 72 4.86 0.68 3.65
C GLY A 72 5.87 -0.07 4.53
N ILE A 73 5.71 -1.39 4.68
CA ILE A 73 6.63 -2.23 5.47
C ILE A 73 7.43 -3.14 4.52
N CYS A 74 8.76 -3.10 4.62
CA CYS A 74 9.68 -3.94 3.83
C CYS A 74 9.40 -3.82 2.33
N LEU A 75 8.86 -4.85 1.68
CA LEU A 75 8.45 -4.78 0.27
C LEU A 75 7.49 -3.63 0.00
N GLY A 76 6.58 -3.29 0.93
CA GLY A 76 5.70 -2.13 0.77
C GLY A 76 6.45 -0.80 0.68
N MET A 77 7.59 -0.66 1.39
CA MET A 77 8.47 0.50 1.26
C MET A 77 9.19 0.50 -0.09
N GLN A 78 9.68 -0.66 -0.55
CA GLN A 78 10.34 -0.77 -1.85
C GLN A 78 9.39 -0.40 -2.99
N LEU A 79 8.17 -0.92 -2.96
CA LEU A 79 7.15 -0.64 -3.98
C LEU A 79 6.69 0.81 -3.96
N ALA A 80 6.77 1.51 -2.81
CA ALA A 80 6.50 2.94 -2.77
C ALA A 80 7.58 3.75 -3.50
N THR A 81 8.85 3.35 -3.38
CA THR A 81 9.93 3.93 -4.19
C THR A 81 9.72 3.66 -5.68
N VAL A 82 9.27 2.45 -6.04
CA VAL A 82 8.96 2.09 -7.43
C VAL A 82 7.81 2.92 -7.98
N GLU A 83 6.70 3.04 -7.25
CA GLU A 83 5.55 3.88 -7.63
C GLU A 83 6.00 5.31 -7.91
N TYR A 84 6.74 5.92 -6.98
CA TYR A 84 7.19 7.30 -7.14
C TYR A 84 8.15 7.45 -8.32
N ALA A 85 9.08 6.51 -8.51
CA ALA A 85 10.01 6.51 -9.63
C ALA A 85 9.26 6.43 -10.98
N ARG A 86 8.26 5.56 -11.10
CA ARG A 86 7.45 5.40 -12.32
C ARG A 86 6.59 6.61 -12.59
N HIS A 87 5.80 7.06 -11.61
CA HIS A 87 4.69 7.97 -11.84
C HIS A 87 5.00 9.45 -11.57
N VAL A 88 6.02 9.75 -10.77
CA VAL A 88 6.42 11.14 -10.48
C VAL A 88 7.72 11.50 -11.20
N VAL A 89 8.71 10.60 -11.20
CA VAL A 89 10.01 10.86 -11.84
C VAL A 89 9.99 10.50 -13.34
N GLY A 90 9.10 9.61 -13.78
CA GLY A 90 8.97 9.19 -15.18
C GLY A 90 9.89 8.04 -15.59
N LEU A 91 10.39 7.25 -14.64
CA LEU A 91 11.19 6.06 -14.91
C LEU A 91 10.26 4.84 -15.07
N GLU A 92 9.57 4.75 -16.21
CA GLU A 92 8.50 3.76 -16.47
C GLU A 92 8.93 2.30 -16.23
N GLY A 93 10.21 1.98 -16.50
CA GLY A 93 10.78 0.63 -16.29
C GLY A 93 11.33 0.35 -14.89
N ALA A 94 11.20 1.27 -13.93
CA ALA A 94 11.75 1.06 -12.59
C ALA A 94 11.05 -0.14 -11.90
N HIS A 95 11.81 -1.04 -11.29
CA HIS A 95 11.25 -2.09 -10.43
C HIS A 95 12.21 -2.49 -9.30
N SER A 96 11.71 -3.31 -8.37
CA SER A 96 12.55 -3.87 -7.30
C SER A 96 13.36 -5.04 -7.83
N ALA A 97 14.68 -5.02 -7.58
CA ALA A 97 15.58 -6.13 -7.88
C ALA A 97 15.24 -7.44 -7.14
N GLU A 98 14.37 -7.37 -6.13
CA GLU A 98 13.83 -8.56 -5.44
C GLU A 98 12.80 -9.31 -6.30
N LEU A 99 12.18 -8.62 -7.26
CA LEU A 99 11.06 -9.13 -8.06
C LEU A 99 11.39 -9.29 -9.56
N ASP A 100 12.39 -8.58 -10.06
CA ASP A 100 12.91 -8.58 -11.44
C ASP A 100 14.44 -8.41 -11.44
#